data_AF-A0A913WZS0-F1
#
_entry.id   AF-A0A913WZS0-F1
#
_cell.length_a   1.000
_cell.length_b   1.000
_cell.length_c   1.000
_cell.angle_alpha   90.00
_cell.angle_beta   90.00
_cell.angle_gamma   90.00
#
_symmetry.space_group_name_H-M   'P 1'
#
loop_
_entity.id
_entity.type
_entity.pdbx_description
1 polymer ?
#
loop_
_entity_poly.entity_id
_entity_poly.type
_entity_poly.pdbx_seq_one_letter_code
_entity_poly.pdbx_strand_id
1 'polypeptide(L)'
;MVFVLMSGRKARDYTAVLQRVSDALPDNPSVETIIADFEKAAWKSCRRVFPNITMRGCVFHLVQAVYRKVQELGLQVAYANDDSTYILIRKLMALPFLPTDCIRRNFRRLKDDATPELRQLVDYFEDNWLASPVWTKDNWCVFKEAIRTNNDIEGWHNDNSL
;
A
#
# COMPACT_ATOMS: atom_id res chain seq x y z
N MET A 1 -15.60 -2.77 13.81
CA MET A 1 -15.36 -1.79 12.73
C MET A 1 -15.73 -0.41 13.24
N VAL A 2 -14.86 0.59 13.05
CA VAL A 2 -15.08 1.98 13.49
C VAL A 2 -15.00 2.89 12.28
N PHE A 3 -15.95 3.81 12.12
CA PHE A 3 -15.93 4.83 11.09
C PHE A 3 -15.74 6.19 11.73
N VAL A 4 -14.89 7.02 11.12
CA VAL A 4 -14.61 8.36 11.62
C VAL A 4 -14.65 9.34 10.46
N LEU A 5 -15.58 10.29 10.52
CA LEU A 5 -15.63 11.41 9.59
C LEU A 5 -14.63 12.47 10.03
N MET A 6 -13.70 12.83 9.14
CA MET A 6 -12.65 13.79 9.42
C MET A 6 -12.75 14.96 8.44
N SER A 7 -12.60 16.19 8.94
CA SER A 7 -12.55 17.40 8.11
C SER A 7 -11.14 17.74 7.60
N GLY A 8 -10.16 16.87 7.85
CA GLY A 8 -8.76 17.09 7.50
C GLY A 8 -7.94 15.80 7.53
N ARG A 9 -6.81 15.80 6.83
CA ARG A 9 -5.85 14.69 6.67
C ARG A 9 -4.44 15.05 7.13
N LYS A 10 -4.31 15.94 8.12
CA LYS A 10 -3.00 16.29 8.71
C LYS A 10 -2.69 15.32 9.85
N ALA A 11 -1.42 15.19 10.20
CA ALA A 11 -0.99 14.28 11.29
C ALA A 11 -1.67 14.59 12.64
N ARG A 12 -2.03 15.85 12.91
CA ARG A 12 -2.80 16.21 14.11
C ARG A 12 -4.21 15.62 14.09
N ASP A 13 -4.83 15.55 12.91
CA ASP A 13 -6.20 15.09 12.74
C ASP A 13 -6.24 13.56 12.98
N TYR A 14 -5.33 12.81 12.34
CA TYR A 14 -5.19 11.36 12.58
C TYR A 14 -4.84 11.02 14.02
N THR A 15 -3.94 11.78 14.66
CA THR A 15 -3.58 11.53 16.06
C THR A 15 -4.78 11.71 16.99
N ALA A 16 -5.58 12.77 16.79
CA ALA A 16 -6.77 12.99 17.62
C ALA A 16 -7.76 11.83 17.48
N VAL A 17 -7.97 11.34 16.26
CA VAL A 17 -8.83 10.18 16.00
C VAL A 17 -8.28 8.90 16.64
N LEU A 18 -7.01 8.57 16.39
CA LEU A 18 -6.38 7.36 16.92
C LEU A 18 -6.37 7.34 18.45
N GLN A 19 -6.10 8.47 19.09
CA GLN A 19 -6.17 8.59 20.55
C GLN A 19 -7.61 8.34 21.03
N ARG A 20 -8.60 8.97 20.40
CA ARG A 20 -10.00 8.82 20.80
C ARG A 20 -10.52 7.39 20.63
N VAL A 21 -10.05 6.68 19.61
CA VAL A 21 -10.33 5.25 19.40
C VAL A 21 -9.65 4.42 20.48
N SER A 22 -8.37 4.67 20.78
CA SER A 22 -7.64 3.96 21.84
C SER A 22 -8.32 4.13 23.19
N ASP A 23 -8.74 5.34 23.55
CA ASP A 23 -9.40 5.66 24.82
C ASP A 23 -10.80 5.02 24.93
N ALA A 24 -11.42 4.67 23.81
CA ALA A 24 -12.75 4.06 23.76
C ALA A 24 -12.72 2.53 23.85
N LEU A 25 -11.55 1.91 23.67
CA LEU A 25 -11.42 0.46 23.79
C LEU A 25 -11.37 0.06 25.27
N PRO A 26 -12.09 -1.01 25.67
CA PRO A 26 -11.91 -1.58 26.99
C PRO A 26 -10.50 -2.17 27.06
N ASP A 27 -9.79 -1.85 28.15
CA ASP A 27 -8.37 -2.14 28.39
C ASP A 27 -7.40 -1.37 27.48
N ASN A 28 -6.16 -1.18 27.96
CA ASN A 28 -5.12 -0.55 27.16
C ASN A 28 -4.60 -1.57 26.13
N PRO A 29 -4.93 -1.46 24.84
CA PRO A 29 -4.61 -2.51 23.88
C PRO A 29 -3.09 -2.59 23.68
N SER A 30 -2.54 -3.80 23.80
CA SER A 30 -1.15 -4.06 23.41
C SER A 30 -1.07 -4.17 21.88
N VAL A 31 -1.17 -3.03 21.20
CA VAL A 31 -1.06 -2.97 19.74
C VAL A 31 0.36 -3.35 19.34
N GLU A 32 0.51 -4.45 18.59
CA GLU A 32 1.82 -4.91 18.11
C GLU A 32 2.11 -4.47 16.68
N THR A 33 1.10 -4.50 15.82
CA THR A 33 1.23 -4.16 14.39
C THR A 33 0.07 -3.31 13.93
N ILE A 34 0.38 -2.27 13.15
CA ILE A 34 -0.63 -1.48 12.42
C ILE A 34 -0.35 -1.58 10.93
N ILE A 35 -1.38 -1.99 10.18
CA ILE A 35 -1.39 -1.97 8.72
C ILE A 35 -2.15 -0.71 8.29
N ALA A 36 -1.49 0.17 7.54
CA ALA A 36 -2.07 1.41 7.06
C ALA A 36 -1.83 1.60 5.56
N ASP A 37 -2.56 2.52 4.95
CA ASP A 37 -2.23 3.04 3.62
C ASP A 37 -0.84 3.72 3.60
N PHE A 38 -0.34 4.06 2.42
CA PHE A 38 0.94 4.76 2.26
C PHE A 38 0.77 6.28 2.45
N GLU A 39 0.23 6.68 3.61
CA GLU A 39 0.09 8.09 3.97
C GLU A 39 1.03 8.49 5.12
N LYS A 40 1.97 9.39 4.83
CA LYS A 40 3.02 9.80 5.78
C LYS A 40 2.43 10.36 7.09
N ALA A 41 1.32 11.10 7.01
CA ALA A 41 0.69 11.71 8.18
C ALA A 41 0.01 10.67 9.07
N ALA A 42 -0.66 9.67 8.49
CA ALA A 42 -1.21 8.52 9.21
C ALA A 42 -0.09 7.73 9.91
N TRP A 43 0.98 7.37 9.21
CA TRP A 43 2.13 6.64 9.78
C TRP A 43 2.77 7.36 10.96
N LYS A 44 3.00 8.67 10.82
CA LYS A 44 3.53 9.52 11.90
C LYS A 44 2.61 9.52 13.12
N SER A 45 1.31 9.50 12.89
CA SER A 45 0.29 9.53 13.94
C SER A 45 0.20 8.20 14.67
N CYS A 46 0.20 7.08 13.95
CA CYS A 46 0.24 5.73 14.52
C CYS A 46 1.43 5.56 15.47
N ARG A 47 2.64 5.91 15.03
CA ARG A 47 3.85 5.84 15.87
C ARG A 47 3.83 6.82 17.06
N ARG A 48 3.05 7.90 16.98
CA ARG A 48 2.92 8.85 18.09
C ARG A 48 1.98 8.32 19.17
N VAL A 49 0.86 7.69 18.77
CA VAL A 49 -0.12 7.13 19.71
C VAL A 49 0.37 5.78 20.25
N PHE A 50 1.00 4.96 19.42
CA PHE A 50 1.51 3.65 19.77
C PHE A 50 3.02 3.56 19.42
N PRO A 51 3.92 3.91 20.36
CA PRO A 51 5.36 4.09 20.05
C PRO A 51 6.12 2.79 19.73
N ASN A 52 5.62 1.64 20.18
CA ASN A 52 6.33 0.35 20.09
C ASN A 52 5.75 -0.60 19.03
N ILE A 53 5.01 -0.08 18.06
CA ILE A 53 4.39 -0.88 17.00
C ILE A 53 5.35 -1.19 15.85
N THR A 54 5.07 -2.30 15.18
CA THR A 54 5.51 -2.53 13.80
C THR A 54 4.53 -1.86 12.83
N MET A 55 5.03 -0.97 11.98
CA MET A 55 4.25 -0.39 10.90
C MET A 55 4.38 -1.19 9.62
N ARG A 56 3.25 -1.57 9.02
CA ARG A 56 3.18 -2.22 7.71
C ARG A 56 2.28 -1.43 6.76
N GLY A 57 2.63 -1.45 5.49
CA GLY A 57 1.85 -0.89 4.40
C GLY A 57 0.82 -1.91 3.91
N CYS A 58 -0.37 -1.43 3.58
CA CYS A 58 -1.44 -2.27 3.08
C CYS A 58 -1.22 -2.59 1.59
N VAL A 59 -0.99 -3.87 1.27
CA VAL A 59 -0.78 -4.32 -0.13
C VAL A 59 -1.98 -4.02 -1.02
N PHE A 60 -3.20 -4.14 -0.49
CA PHE A 60 -4.41 -3.74 -1.22
C PHE A 60 -4.35 -2.29 -1.70
N HIS A 61 -3.98 -1.36 -0.81
CA HIS A 61 -3.83 0.05 -1.17
C HIS A 61 -2.64 0.30 -2.11
N LEU A 62 -1.57 -0.48 -2.02
CA LEU A 62 -0.46 -0.45 -2.98
C LEU A 62 -0.94 -0.85 -4.37
N VAL A 63 -1.62 -2.00 -4.49
CA VAL A 63 -2.17 -2.50 -5.76
C VAL A 63 -3.18 -1.49 -6.34
N GLN A 64 -4.07 -0.95 -5.51
CA GLN A 64 -4.98 0.11 -5.93
C GLN A 64 -4.25 1.37 -6.38
N ALA A 65 -3.18 1.80 -5.71
CA ALA A 65 -2.40 2.96 -6.11
C ALA A 65 -1.70 2.74 -7.45
N VAL A 66 -1.18 1.54 -7.70
CA VAL A 66 -0.63 1.18 -9.02
C VAL A 66 -1.72 1.18 -10.08
N TYR A 67 -2.91 0.62 -9.81
CA TYR A 67 -4.01 0.61 -10.78
C TYR A 67 -4.58 2.00 -11.06
N ARG A 68 -4.72 2.86 -10.05
CA ARG A 68 -5.04 4.27 -10.26
C ARG A 68 -4.01 4.95 -11.17
N LYS A 69 -2.72 4.63 -10.99
CA LYS A 69 -1.69 5.16 -11.89
C LYS A 69 -1.80 4.64 -13.32
N VAL A 70 -2.16 3.37 -13.51
CA VAL A 70 -2.50 2.82 -14.84
C VAL A 70 -3.63 3.64 -15.47
N GLN A 71 -4.66 4.01 -14.70
CA GLN A 71 -5.77 4.81 -15.19
C GLN A 71 -5.37 6.25 -15.54
N GLU A 72 -4.59 6.91 -14.68
CA GLU A 72 -4.07 8.26 -14.92
C GLU A 72 -3.22 8.36 -16.19
N LEU A 73 -2.46 7.31 -16.51
CA LEU A 73 -1.61 7.25 -17.69
C LEU A 73 -2.35 6.82 -18.97
N GLY A 74 -3.67 6.57 -18.90
CA GLY A 74 -4.47 6.12 -20.04
C GLY A 74 -4.18 4.68 -20.47
N LEU A 75 -3.55 3.87 -19.60
CA LEU A 75 -3.11 2.51 -19.91
C LEU A 75 -4.24 1.47 -19.76
N GLN A 76 -5.48 1.85 -19.42
CA GLN A 76 -6.55 0.87 -19.15
C GLN A 76 -6.85 -0.03 -20.36
N VAL A 77 -6.89 0.55 -21.57
CA VAL A 77 -7.20 -0.19 -22.79
C VAL A 77 -6.08 -1.18 -23.12
N ALA A 78 -4.81 -0.75 -22.98
CA ALA A 78 -3.66 -1.64 -23.16
C ALA A 78 -3.63 -2.74 -22.09
N TYR A 79 -3.88 -2.40 -20.83
CA TYR A 79 -3.97 -3.37 -19.74
C TYR A 79 -5.06 -4.44 -19.97
N ALA A 80 -6.15 -4.10 -20.66
CA ALA A 80 -7.23 -5.04 -20.95
C ALA A 80 -7.00 -5.90 -22.21
N ASN A 81 -6.26 -5.39 -23.20
CA ASN A 81 -6.20 -5.99 -24.54
C ASN A 81 -4.78 -6.39 -24.99
N ASP A 82 -3.73 -6.04 -24.25
CA ASP A 82 -2.35 -6.40 -24.56
C ASP A 82 -1.75 -7.26 -23.43
N ASP A 83 -1.46 -8.53 -23.76
CA ASP A 83 -0.96 -9.52 -22.80
C ASP A 83 0.36 -9.09 -22.17
N SER A 84 1.25 -8.44 -22.93
CA SER A 84 2.56 -8.03 -22.44
C SER A 84 2.45 -6.94 -21.37
N THR A 85 1.58 -5.96 -21.61
CA THR A 85 1.23 -4.88 -20.69
C THR A 85 0.54 -5.42 -19.45
N TYR A 86 -0.45 -6.30 -19.63
CA TYR A 86 -1.14 -6.97 -18.54
C TYR A 86 -0.13 -7.71 -17.63
N ILE A 87 0.72 -8.56 -18.21
CA ILE A 87 1.69 -9.36 -17.47
C ILE A 87 2.68 -8.48 -16.71
N LEU A 88 3.22 -7.42 -17.34
CA LEU A 88 4.18 -6.52 -16.68
C LEU A 88 3.54 -5.82 -15.48
N ILE A 89 2.34 -5.27 -15.65
CA ILE A 89 1.62 -4.56 -14.58
C ILE A 89 1.27 -5.53 -13.44
N ARG A 90 0.83 -6.74 -13.75
CA ARG A 90 0.54 -7.77 -12.72
C ARG A 90 1.80 -8.20 -11.98
N LYS A 91 2.93 -8.36 -12.66
CA LYS A 91 4.23 -8.66 -12.01
C LYS A 91 4.69 -7.51 -11.12
N LEU A 92 4.45 -6.26 -11.52
CA LEU A 92 4.74 -5.08 -10.71
C LEU A 92 3.91 -5.08 -9.42
N MET A 93 2.60 -5.33 -9.53
CA MET A 93 1.68 -5.47 -8.39
C MET A 93 2.01 -6.69 -7.50
N ALA A 94 2.70 -7.69 -8.03
CA ALA A 94 3.10 -8.91 -7.30
C ALA A 94 4.44 -8.78 -6.56
N LEU A 95 5.21 -7.70 -6.75
CA LEU A 95 6.50 -7.51 -6.07
C LEU A 95 6.44 -7.64 -4.54
N PRO A 96 5.40 -7.17 -3.82
CA PRO A 96 5.27 -7.34 -2.37
C PRO A 96 5.31 -8.80 -1.88
N PHE A 97 4.99 -9.75 -2.74
CA PHE A 97 4.91 -11.17 -2.40
C PHE A 97 6.23 -11.91 -2.64
N LEU A 98 7.25 -11.24 -3.18
CA LEU A 98 8.56 -11.84 -3.39
C LEU A 98 9.42 -11.75 -2.12
N PRO A 99 10.35 -12.70 -1.91
CA PRO A 99 11.41 -12.53 -0.92
C PRO A 99 12.10 -11.16 -1.08
N THR A 100 12.35 -10.47 0.05
CA THR A 100 12.87 -9.08 0.05
C THR A 100 14.16 -8.91 -0.75
N ASP A 101 15.03 -9.91 -0.72
CA ASP A 101 16.30 -9.99 -1.47
C ASP A 101 16.08 -10.14 -2.99
N CYS A 102 14.95 -10.74 -3.40
CA CYS A 102 14.58 -10.92 -4.79
C CYS A 102 13.87 -9.70 -5.40
N ILE A 103 13.26 -8.82 -4.59
CA ILE A 103 12.46 -7.67 -5.07
C ILE A 103 13.27 -6.77 -6.02
N ARG A 104 14.43 -6.26 -5.58
CA ARG A 104 15.24 -5.32 -6.39
C ARG A 104 15.73 -5.92 -7.71
N ARG A 105 16.03 -7.21 -7.72
CA ARG A 105 16.44 -7.91 -8.95
C ARG A 105 15.29 -8.03 -9.94
N ASN A 106 14.12 -8.45 -9.46
CA ASN A 106 12.95 -8.62 -10.33
C ASN A 106 12.39 -7.27 -10.80
N PHE A 107 12.40 -6.24 -9.96
CA PHE A 107 12.03 -4.89 -10.37
C PHE A 107 12.91 -4.38 -11.52
N ARG A 108 14.24 -4.55 -11.44
CA ARG A 108 15.16 -4.15 -12.52
C ARG A 108 14.81 -4.83 -13.85
N ARG A 109 14.53 -6.13 -13.83
CA ARG A 109 14.07 -6.85 -15.04
C ARG A 109 12.79 -6.27 -15.60
N LEU A 110 11.78 -6.01 -14.75
CA LEU A 110 10.55 -5.35 -15.20
C LEU A 110 10.79 -3.95 -15.78
N LYS A 111 11.78 -3.23 -15.24
CA LYS A 111 12.17 -1.90 -15.71
C LYS A 111 12.92 -1.93 -17.04
N ASP A 112 13.73 -2.96 -17.26
CA ASP A 112 14.43 -3.19 -18.52
C ASP A 112 13.48 -3.69 -19.63
N ASP A 113 12.50 -4.51 -19.26
CA ASP A 113 11.47 -5.05 -20.16
C ASP A 113 10.34 -4.04 -20.46
N ALA A 114 10.28 -2.91 -19.74
CA ALA A 114 9.21 -1.93 -19.88
C ALA A 114 9.31 -1.18 -21.22
N THR A 115 8.20 -1.14 -21.97
CA THR A 115 8.07 -0.28 -23.14
C THR A 115 8.11 1.21 -22.73
N PRO A 116 8.37 2.14 -23.67
CA PRO A 116 8.36 3.57 -23.38
C PRO A 116 7.07 4.05 -22.70
N GLU A 117 5.93 3.48 -23.06
CA GLU A 117 4.61 3.81 -22.52
C GLU A 117 4.45 3.35 -21.06
N LEU A 118 5.07 2.23 -20.69
CA LEU A 118 5.03 1.67 -19.33
C LEU A 118 6.09 2.26 -18.40
N ARG A 119 7.06 2.97 -18.95
CA ARG A 119 8.19 3.47 -18.17
C ARG A 119 7.77 4.39 -17.03
N GLN A 120 6.81 5.29 -17.28
CA GLN A 120 6.29 6.19 -16.25
C GLN A 120 5.62 5.44 -15.09
N LEU A 121 4.96 4.32 -15.35
CA LEU A 121 4.33 3.49 -14.31
C LEU A 121 5.39 2.77 -13.45
N VAL A 122 6.42 2.23 -14.09
CA VAL A 122 7.51 1.53 -13.41
C VAL A 122 8.34 2.51 -12.56
N ASP A 123 8.66 3.69 -13.09
CA ASP A 123 9.37 4.73 -12.35
C ASP A 123 8.53 5.25 -11.18
N TYR A 124 7.22 5.42 -11.37
CA TYR A 124 6.29 5.72 -10.28
C TYR A 124 6.36 4.68 -9.14
N PHE A 125 6.44 3.38 -9.47
CA PHE A 125 6.59 2.35 -8.44
C PHE A 125 7.92 2.47 -7.69
N GLU A 126 9.02 2.74 -8.42
CA GLU A 126 10.34 2.90 -7.81
C GLU A 126 10.33 4.05 -6.80
N ASP A 127 9.87 5.22 -7.23
CA ASP A 127 9.89 6.45 -6.43
C ASP A 127 9.05 6.32 -5.15
N ASN A 128 7.90 5.63 -5.24
CA ASN A 128 6.96 5.53 -4.12
C ASN A 128 7.29 4.41 -3.13
N TRP A 129 7.94 3.31 -3.55
CA TRP A 129 8.15 2.14 -2.68
C TRP A 129 9.59 1.62 -2.60
N LEU A 130 10.42 1.76 -3.64
CA LEU A 130 11.78 1.22 -3.64
C LEU A 130 12.86 2.26 -3.29
N ALA A 131 12.63 3.51 -3.66
CA ALA A 131 13.46 4.67 -3.40
C ALA A 131 12.83 5.64 -2.37
N SER A 132 11.70 5.26 -1.79
CA SER A 132 11.03 6.07 -0.77
C SER A 132 11.94 6.30 0.44
N PRO A 133 12.07 7.55 0.92
CA PRO A 133 12.77 7.85 2.17
C PRO A 133 11.91 7.56 3.41
N VAL A 134 10.62 7.23 3.22
CA VAL A 134 9.64 7.04 4.31
C VAL A 134 9.37 5.56 4.55
N TRP A 135 9.24 4.78 3.48
CA TRP A 135 8.87 3.36 3.56
C TRP A 135 10.01 2.49 3.04
N THR A 136 10.46 1.56 3.89
CA THR A 136 11.44 0.54 3.51
C THR A 136 10.74 -0.65 2.85
N LYS A 137 11.52 -1.53 2.20
CA LYS A 137 10.95 -2.77 1.63
C LYS A 137 10.23 -3.63 2.67
N ASP A 138 10.74 -3.68 3.89
CA ASP A 138 10.14 -4.47 4.97
C ASP A 138 8.77 -3.91 5.40
N ASN A 139 8.51 -2.62 5.14
CA ASN A 139 7.20 -2.05 5.41
C ASN A 139 6.11 -2.64 4.53
N TRP A 140 6.41 -3.01 3.27
CA TRP A 140 5.38 -3.38 2.30
C TRP A 140 5.56 -4.77 1.70
N CYS A 141 6.69 -5.43 1.95
CA CYS A 141 6.89 -6.85 1.65
C CYS A 141 6.05 -7.70 2.62
N VAL A 142 5.25 -8.61 2.07
CA VAL A 142 4.38 -9.53 2.81
C VAL A 142 4.79 -11.00 2.61
N PHE A 143 5.99 -11.24 2.09
CA PHE A 143 6.51 -12.59 1.93
C PHE A 143 6.61 -13.29 3.29
N LYS A 144 5.96 -14.46 3.40
CA LYS A 144 5.82 -15.27 4.63
C LYS A 144 5.04 -14.61 5.77
N GLU A 145 4.39 -13.48 5.56
CA GLU A 145 3.49 -12.92 6.58
C GLU A 145 2.21 -13.78 6.67
N ALA A 146 1.65 -13.88 7.87
CA ALA A 146 0.42 -14.62 8.14
C ALA A 146 -0.82 -13.90 7.56
N ILE A 147 -0.79 -12.57 7.53
CA ILE A 147 -1.81 -11.71 6.93
C ILE A 147 -1.26 -11.22 5.58
N ARG A 148 -1.62 -11.91 4.50
CA ARG A 148 -1.10 -11.65 3.13
C ARG A 148 -1.99 -10.73 2.32
N THR A 149 -3.29 -10.78 2.59
CA THR A 149 -4.35 -10.01 1.94
C THR A 149 -5.31 -9.57 3.02
N ASN A 150 -5.73 -8.31 2.97
CA ASN A 150 -6.73 -7.81 3.88
C ASN A 150 -8.11 -8.20 3.32
N ASN A 151 -8.43 -9.50 3.36
CA ASN A 151 -9.70 -10.04 2.84
C ASN A 151 -10.92 -9.27 3.38
N ASP A 152 -10.84 -8.71 4.60
CA ASP A 152 -11.89 -7.88 5.18
C ASP A 152 -12.06 -6.53 4.47
N ILE A 153 -10.96 -5.88 4.05
CA ILE A 153 -11.02 -4.66 3.23
C ILE A 153 -11.44 -4.98 1.79
N GLU A 154 -10.98 -6.10 1.22
CA GLU A 154 -11.35 -6.52 -0.14
C GLU A 154 -12.85 -6.85 -0.23
N GLY A 155 -13.42 -7.56 0.74
CA GLY A 155 -14.85 -7.85 0.81
C GLY A 155 -15.71 -6.58 0.92
N TRP A 156 -15.30 -5.62 1.75
CA TRP A 156 -16.08 -4.39 1.99
C TRP A 156 -16.12 -3.44 0.78
N HIS A 157 -15.05 -3.37 -0.01
CA HIS A 157 -15.06 -2.56 -1.24
C HIS A 157 -15.88 -3.19 -2.37
N ASN A 158 -16.02 -4.52 -2.39
CA ASN A 158 -16.87 -5.21 -3.35
C ASN A 158 -18.37 -4.99 -3.06
N ASP A 159 -18.77 -4.82 -1.78
CA ASP A 159 -20.15 -4.57 -1.37
C ASP A 159 -20.65 -3.12 -1.58
N ASN A 160 -19.78 -2.18 -1.97
CA ASN A 160 -20.14 -0.79 -2.29
C ASN A 160 -20.03 -0.44 -3.79
N SER A 161 -20.03 -1.45 -4.65
CA SER A 161 -20.26 -1.25 -6.08
C SER A 161 -21.76 -1.34 -6.33
N LEU A 162 -22.41 -0.19 -6.51
CA LEU A 162 -23.76 -0.10 -7.10
C LEU A 162 -23.80 -0.82 -8.46
#